data_AF-A0A8C6FSL9-F1
#
_entry.id   AF-A0A8C6FSL9-F1
#
_cell.length_a   1.000
_cell.length_b   1.000
_cell.length_c   1.000
_cell.angle_alpha   90.00
_cell.angle_beta   90.00
_cell.angle_gamma   90.00
#
_symmetry.space_group_name_H-M   'P 1'
#
loop_
_entity.id
_entity.type
_entity.pdbx_description
1 polymer ?
#
loop_
_entity_poly.entity_id
_entity_poly.type
_entity_poly.pdbx_seq_one_letter_code
_entity_poly.pdbx_strand_id
1 'polypeptide(L)'
;VVLDEVERRRGISAALVYPFMRSLMESPFPAPGKTIKVKTFLPGAGNEVLELRRPTDSRLEHVDFECLFTCLSVRQLIRIFASLLLERRVIFVADKLSTLSSCSHAVVALLYPFSWQHTFIPVLPASMIDIVCCPTPFLVGLLSSSLPKLKELPVEEALMVNLGSDRFIRQMDDEDTLLPRKLQAALEQALERKNELISQDSDSDSDDECNTLNGLVSEVFIRFFVETVGHYSLFLTQSEKGERAFQREAFRKSVASKSIRRFLEVFMESQMFAGFIQDRELRKCRAKGLFEQRVEQYLEELPDTEQSGMNKFLRGLGNKMKFLHKKN
;
A
#
# COMPACT_ATOMS: atom_id res chain seq x y z
N VAL A 1 -20.88 -2.18 -7.30
CA VAL A 1 -21.46 -2.42 -8.65
C VAL A 1 -22.05 -3.81 -8.80
N VAL A 2 -21.24 -4.89 -8.88
CA VAL A 2 -21.79 -6.25 -9.14
C VAL A 2 -22.72 -6.73 -8.01
N LEU A 3 -22.33 -6.53 -6.75
CA LEU A 3 -23.17 -6.91 -5.61
C LEU A 3 -24.48 -6.12 -5.54
N ASP A 4 -24.43 -4.81 -5.81
CA ASP A 4 -25.64 -3.96 -5.85
C ASP A 4 -26.61 -4.43 -6.94
N GLU A 5 -26.07 -4.82 -8.10
CA GLU A 5 -26.86 -5.36 -9.20
C GLU A 5 -27.47 -6.73 -8.86
N VAL A 6 -26.73 -7.59 -8.14
CA VAL A 6 -27.27 -8.85 -7.60
C VAL A 6 -28.41 -8.57 -6.61
N GLU A 7 -28.25 -7.62 -5.70
CA GLU A 7 -29.26 -7.26 -4.71
C GLU A 7 -30.52 -6.69 -5.38
N ARG A 8 -30.34 -5.76 -6.34
CA ARG A 8 -31.43 -5.20 -7.14
C ARG A 8 -32.25 -6.29 -7.84
N ARG A 9 -31.59 -7.25 -8.49
CA ARG A 9 -32.26 -8.39 -9.16
C ARG A 9 -32.97 -9.30 -8.17
N ARG A 10 -32.32 -9.61 -7.05
CA ARG A 10 -32.89 -10.45 -5.99
C ARG A 10 -34.16 -9.83 -5.40
N GLY A 11 -34.24 -8.50 -5.30
CA GLY A 11 -35.43 -7.76 -4.88
C GLY A 11 -36.64 -7.96 -5.81
N ILE A 12 -36.42 -8.27 -7.09
CA ILE A 12 -37.48 -8.58 -8.05
C ILE A 12 -37.78 -10.08 -8.05
N SER A 13 -36.76 -10.91 -8.28
CA SER A 13 -36.86 -12.37 -8.22
C SER A 13 -35.47 -13.01 -8.14
N ALA A 14 -35.30 -13.96 -7.22
CA ALA A 14 -34.06 -14.70 -7.06
C ALA A 14 -33.64 -15.46 -8.34
N ALA A 15 -34.60 -15.84 -9.19
CA ALA A 15 -34.33 -16.51 -10.47
C ALA A 15 -33.57 -15.61 -11.48
N LEU A 16 -33.58 -14.29 -11.29
CA LEU A 16 -32.91 -13.33 -12.18
C LEU A 16 -31.41 -13.18 -11.87
N VAL A 17 -30.95 -13.62 -10.70
CA VAL A 17 -29.54 -13.53 -10.30
C VAL A 17 -28.68 -14.51 -11.10
N TYR A 18 -29.16 -15.74 -11.29
CA TYR A 18 -28.37 -16.79 -11.94
C TYR A 18 -28.00 -16.47 -13.41
N PRO A 19 -28.94 -16.03 -14.28
CA PRO A 19 -28.61 -15.64 -15.65
C PRO A 19 -27.61 -14.48 -15.72
N PHE A 20 -27.72 -13.51 -14.80
CA PHE A 20 -26.78 -12.40 -14.70
C PHE A 20 -25.37 -12.89 -14.33
N MET A 21 -25.26 -13.67 -13.25
CA MET A 21 -23.98 -14.22 -12.81
C MET A 21 -23.34 -15.12 -13.87
N ARG A 22 -24.14 -15.93 -14.59
CA ARG A 22 -23.64 -16.74 -15.70
C ARG A 22 -23.05 -15.86 -16.80
N SER A 23 -23.76 -14.82 -17.23
CA SER A 23 -23.25 -13.90 -18.26
C SER A 23 -21.97 -13.18 -17.82
N LEU A 24 -21.86 -12.81 -16.55
CA LEU A 24 -20.65 -12.22 -15.98
C LEU A 24 -19.47 -13.21 -16.00
N MET A 25 -19.70 -14.47 -15.60
CA MET A 25 -18.68 -15.52 -15.58
C MET A 25 -18.23 -15.98 -16.97
N GLU A 26 -19.12 -15.93 -17.97
CA GLU A 26 -18.82 -16.26 -19.37
C GLU A 26 -18.11 -15.10 -20.11
N SER A 27 -18.16 -13.88 -19.55
CA SER A 27 -17.45 -12.74 -20.12
C SER A 27 -15.94 -12.87 -19.93
N PRO A 28 -15.11 -12.45 -20.90
CA PRO A 28 -13.66 -12.52 -20.77
C PRO A 28 -13.18 -11.64 -19.60
N PHE A 29 -12.21 -12.13 -18.85
CA PHE A 29 -11.62 -11.32 -17.79
C PHE A 29 -10.86 -10.12 -18.40
N PRO A 30 -11.22 -8.86 -18.06
CA PRO A 30 -10.60 -7.68 -18.66
C PRO A 30 -9.09 -7.62 -18.38
N ALA A 31 -8.31 -7.22 -19.38
CA ALA A 31 -6.94 -6.74 -19.16
C ALA A 31 -6.98 -5.41 -18.37
N PRO A 32 -5.92 -5.03 -17.65
CA PRO A 32 -5.87 -3.75 -16.93
C PRO A 32 -6.19 -2.56 -17.84
N GLY A 33 -6.99 -1.63 -17.35
CA GLY A 33 -7.48 -0.46 -18.08
C GLY A 33 -8.56 -0.75 -19.14
N LYS A 34 -8.95 -2.02 -19.35
CA LYS A 34 -9.98 -2.39 -20.34
C LYS A 34 -11.36 -2.52 -19.69
N THR A 35 -12.37 -2.19 -20.48
CA THR A 35 -13.78 -2.29 -20.12
C THR A 35 -14.43 -3.48 -20.83
N ILE A 36 -15.18 -4.28 -20.09
CA ILE A 36 -16.10 -5.29 -20.64
C ILE A 36 -17.53 -4.79 -20.54
N LYS A 37 -18.36 -5.23 -21.49
CA LYS A 37 -19.78 -4.91 -21.55
C LYS A 37 -20.57 -6.20 -21.36
N VAL A 38 -21.19 -6.37 -20.20
CA VAL A 38 -22.01 -7.54 -19.88
C VAL A 38 -23.44 -7.21 -20.27
N LYS A 39 -23.97 -7.91 -21.28
CA LYS A 39 -25.37 -7.77 -21.68
C LYS A 39 -26.24 -8.54 -20.72
N THR A 40 -27.24 -7.87 -20.17
CA THR A 40 -28.14 -8.45 -19.19
C THR A 40 -29.59 -8.15 -19.57
N PHE A 41 -30.50 -9.00 -19.11
CA PHE A 41 -31.93 -8.77 -19.27
C PHE A 41 -32.57 -8.59 -17.89
N LEU A 42 -33.48 -7.63 -17.77
CA LEU A 42 -34.42 -7.55 -16.65
C LEU A 42 -35.85 -7.41 -17.13
N PRO A 43 -36.80 -8.19 -16.57
CA PRO A 43 -38.22 -7.97 -16.81
C PRO A 43 -38.63 -6.54 -16.47
N GLY A 44 -39.33 -5.86 -17.39
CA GLY A 44 -39.80 -4.47 -17.22
C GLY A 44 -38.79 -3.40 -17.66
N ALA A 45 -37.48 -3.63 -17.54
CA ALA A 45 -36.44 -2.71 -17.99
C ALA A 45 -35.86 -3.06 -19.37
N GLY A 46 -36.01 -4.32 -19.82
CA GLY A 46 -35.51 -4.79 -21.11
C GLY A 46 -34.05 -5.22 -21.07
N ASN A 47 -33.35 -5.05 -22.19
CA ASN A 47 -31.92 -5.37 -22.31
C ASN A 47 -31.08 -4.19 -21.78
N GLU A 48 -30.30 -4.43 -20.73
CA GLU A 48 -29.37 -3.48 -20.14
C GLU A 48 -27.92 -3.94 -20.38
N VAL A 49 -26.99 -2.99 -20.47
CA VAL A 49 -25.56 -3.27 -20.62
C VAL A 49 -24.84 -2.75 -19.39
N LEU A 50 -24.23 -3.67 -18.63
CA LEU A 50 -23.38 -3.32 -17.50
C LEU A 50 -21.94 -3.18 -17.98
N GLU A 51 -21.35 -2.00 -17.83
CA GLU A 51 -19.95 -1.75 -18.17
C GLU A 51 -19.08 -1.93 -16.92
N LEU A 52 -18.07 -2.80 -17.01
CA LEU A 52 -17.11 -3.06 -15.94
C LEU A 52 -15.71 -2.78 -16.46
N ARG A 53 -15.05 -1.76 -15.92
CA ARG A 53 -13.66 -1.40 -16.23
C ARG A 53 -12.73 -1.98 -15.19
N ARG A 54 -11.68 -2.70 -15.62
CA ARG A 54 -10.58 -3.07 -14.74
C ARG A 54 -9.66 -1.85 -14.57
N PRO A 55 -9.31 -1.45 -13.35
CA PRO A 55 -8.33 -0.39 -13.11
C PRO A 55 -7.01 -0.64 -13.85
N THR A 56 -6.33 0.42 -14.27
CA THR A 56 -5.00 0.27 -14.91
C THR A 56 -3.99 -0.23 -13.89
N ASP A 57 -4.12 0.25 -12.65
CA ASP A 57 -3.34 -0.20 -11.51
C ASP A 57 -4.17 -1.12 -10.59
N SER A 58 -4.03 -2.42 -10.80
CA SER A 58 -4.74 -3.42 -9.97
C SER A 58 -4.35 -3.39 -8.49
N ARG A 59 -3.26 -2.72 -8.11
CA ARG A 59 -2.88 -2.59 -6.69
C ARG A 59 -3.87 -1.73 -5.90
N LEU A 60 -4.57 -0.83 -6.59
CA LEU A 60 -5.49 0.13 -5.97
C LEU A 60 -6.96 -0.25 -6.14
N GLU A 61 -7.26 -1.41 -6.74
CA GLU A 61 -8.63 -1.84 -7.08
C GLU A 61 -9.59 -1.94 -5.88
N HIS A 62 -9.06 -2.23 -4.69
CA HIS A 62 -9.84 -2.34 -3.45
C HIS A 62 -9.39 -1.32 -2.39
N VAL A 63 -8.69 -0.27 -2.82
CA VAL A 63 -8.07 0.70 -1.93
C VAL A 63 -8.91 1.98 -1.91
N ASP A 64 -9.21 2.43 -0.70
CA ASP A 64 -9.92 3.68 -0.45
C ASP A 64 -9.10 4.50 0.56
N PHE A 65 -8.25 5.39 0.05
CA PHE A 65 -7.48 6.28 0.91
C PHE A 65 -8.31 7.44 1.47
N GLU A 66 -9.47 7.76 0.88
CA GLU A 66 -10.37 8.80 1.40
C GLU A 66 -10.93 8.37 2.76
N CYS A 67 -11.39 7.11 2.87
CA CYS A 67 -11.80 6.53 4.13
C CYS A 67 -10.67 6.58 5.17
N LEU A 68 -9.44 6.27 4.76
CA LEU A 68 -8.27 6.29 5.64
C LEU A 68 -7.99 7.69 6.21
N PHE A 69 -7.99 8.74 5.37
CA PHE A 69 -7.76 10.11 5.80
C PHE A 69 -8.95 10.74 6.55
N THR A 70 -10.15 10.18 6.40
CA THR A 70 -11.30 10.55 7.23
C THR A 70 -11.15 10.00 8.66
N CYS A 71 -10.47 8.86 8.82
CA CYS A 71 -10.32 8.16 10.10
C CYS A 71 -9.04 8.54 10.84
N LEU A 72 -7.97 8.87 10.11
CA LEU A 72 -6.63 9.06 10.66
C LEU A 72 -6.00 10.36 10.20
N SER A 73 -5.39 11.09 11.15
CA SER A 73 -4.49 12.19 10.79
C SER A 73 -3.24 11.66 10.10
N VAL A 74 -2.62 12.52 9.28
CA VAL A 74 -1.39 12.21 8.54
C VAL A 74 -0.29 11.69 9.49
N ARG A 75 -0.18 12.29 10.68
CA ARG A 75 0.80 11.88 11.69
C ARG A 75 0.54 10.46 12.20
N GLN A 76 -0.71 10.12 12.54
CA GLN A 76 -1.03 8.77 13.01
C GLN A 76 -0.86 7.74 11.89
N LEU A 77 -1.23 8.09 10.66
CA LEU A 77 -1.00 7.24 9.50
C LEU A 77 0.49 6.90 9.33
N ILE A 78 1.39 7.88 9.44
CA ILE A 78 2.83 7.66 9.29
C ILE A 78 3.38 6.77 10.41
N ARG A 79 2.89 6.91 11.65
CA ARG A 79 3.27 6.04 12.77
C ARG A 79 2.80 4.60 12.57
N ILE A 80 1.60 4.41 12.05
CA ILE A 80 1.05 3.09 11.72
C ILE A 80 1.85 2.47 10.58
N PHE A 81 2.10 3.24 9.51
CA PHE A 81 2.94 2.82 8.40
C PHE A 81 4.35 2.40 8.87
N ALA A 82 4.98 3.20 9.73
CA ALA A 82 6.28 2.87 10.31
C ALA A 82 6.25 1.58 11.15
N SER A 83 5.17 1.37 11.91
CA SER A 83 4.97 0.14 12.69
C SER A 83 4.81 -1.08 11.80
N LEU A 84 4.08 -0.95 10.68
CA LEU A 84 3.94 -2.02 9.69
C LEU A 84 5.26 -2.29 8.96
N LEU A 85 6.06 -1.29 8.61
CA LEU A 85 7.39 -1.50 8.02
C LEU A 85 8.28 -2.39 8.88
N LEU A 86 8.15 -2.29 10.20
CA LEU A 86 8.90 -3.11 11.16
C LEU A 86 8.15 -4.35 11.62
N GLU A 87 7.10 -4.74 10.88
CA GLU A 87 6.30 -5.95 11.11
C GLU A 87 5.78 -6.03 12.55
N ARG A 88 5.23 -4.94 13.08
CA ARG A 88 4.58 -4.94 14.40
C ARG A 88 3.19 -5.54 14.35
N ARG A 89 2.72 -5.96 15.52
CA ARG A 89 1.33 -6.34 15.78
C ARG A 89 0.46 -5.09 15.81
N VAL A 90 -0.49 -4.96 14.88
CA VAL A 90 -1.39 -3.80 14.78
C VAL A 90 -2.85 -4.27 14.82
N ILE A 91 -3.64 -3.64 15.69
CA ILE A 91 -5.08 -3.86 15.85
C ILE A 91 -5.80 -2.56 15.51
N PHE A 92 -6.62 -2.58 14.47
CA PHE A 92 -7.59 -1.53 14.18
C PHE A 92 -8.91 -1.81 14.89
N VAL A 93 -9.52 -0.74 15.41
CA VAL A 93 -10.81 -0.79 16.09
C VAL A 93 -11.73 0.26 15.50
N ALA A 94 -12.93 -0.14 15.11
CA ALA A 94 -13.97 0.77 14.61
C ALA A 94 -15.37 0.20 14.83
N ASP A 95 -16.40 1.03 14.70
CA ASP A 95 -17.80 0.60 14.85
C ASP A 95 -18.38 -0.03 13.57
N LYS A 96 -17.74 0.21 12.42
CA LYS A 96 -18.23 -0.22 11.11
C LYS A 96 -17.26 -1.17 10.42
N LEU A 97 -17.80 -2.26 9.89
CA LEU A 97 -17.04 -3.25 9.09
C LEU A 97 -16.40 -2.63 7.84
N SER A 98 -17.11 -1.71 7.18
CA SER A 98 -16.59 -1.00 6.01
C SER A 98 -15.34 -0.20 6.35
N THR A 99 -15.37 0.56 7.45
CA THR A 99 -14.20 1.34 7.92
C THR A 99 -13.00 0.43 8.21
N LEU A 100 -13.21 -0.67 8.93
CA LEU A 100 -12.14 -1.63 9.23
C LEU A 100 -11.52 -2.21 7.95
N SER A 101 -12.37 -2.69 7.03
CA SER A 101 -11.92 -3.28 5.77
C SER A 101 -11.17 -2.26 4.90
N SER A 102 -11.77 -1.10 4.65
CA SER A 102 -11.19 -0.05 3.80
C SER A 102 -9.87 0.47 4.35
N CYS A 103 -9.81 0.82 5.65
CA CYS A 103 -8.57 1.32 6.25
C CYS A 103 -7.46 0.24 6.27
N SER A 104 -7.81 -1.01 6.57
CA SER A 104 -6.85 -2.13 6.59
C SER A 104 -6.22 -2.38 5.22
N HIS A 105 -7.03 -2.42 4.16
CA HIS A 105 -6.52 -2.57 2.79
C HIS A 105 -5.71 -1.36 2.35
N ALA A 106 -6.16 -0.15 2.70
CA ALA A 106 -5.45 1.08 2.35
C ALA A 106 -4.05 1.13 2.97
N VAL A 107 -3.89 0.85 4.28
CA VAL A 107 -2.54 0.87 4.90
C VAL A 107 -1.61 -0.21 4.36
N VAL A 108 -2.14 -1.38 3.98
CA VAL A 108 -1.33 -2.43 3.33
C VAL A 108 -0.87 -1.99 1.95
N ALA A 109 -1.71 -1.29 1.19
CA ALA A 109 -1.33 -0.77 -0.13
C ALA A 109 -0.17 0.24 -0.06
N LEU A 110 -0.03 0.96 1.06
CA LEU A 110 1.09 1.87 1.31
C LEU A 110 2.44 1.16 1.40
N LEU A 111 2.47 -0.15 1.65
CA LEU A 111 3.69 -0.94 1.77
C LEU A 111 4.33 -1.29 0.42
N TYR A 112 3.63 -1.08 -0.69
CA TYR A 112 4.18 -1.34 -2.02
C TYR A 112 5.51 -0.60 -2.25
N PRO A 113 6.59 -1.26 -2.69
CA PRO A 113 6.64 -2.51 -3.46
C PRO A 113 6.72 -3.80 -2.64
N PHE A 114 6.61 -3.70 -1.33
CA PHE A 114 6.61 -4.84 -0.43
C PHE A 114 5.19 -5.38 -0.26
N SER A 115 5.09 -6.69 -0.06
CA SER A 115 3.85 -7.36 0.29
C SER A 115 3.90 -7.76 1.74
N TRP A 116 2.86 -7.45 2.52
CA TRP A 116 2.75 -7.94 3.89
C TRP A 116 2.81 -9.47 3.93
N GLN A 117 3.70 -10.03 4.75
CA GLN A 117 3.99 -11.47 4.78
C GLN A 117 3.30 -12.23 5.92
N HIS A 118 2.60 -11.52 6.80
CA HIS A 118 2.07 -12.09 8.04
C HIS A 118 0.54 -12.14 8.05
N THR A 119 -0.04 -12.56 9.18
CA THR A 119 -1.50 -12.63 9.33
C THR A 119 -2.14 -11.27 9.05
N PHE A 120 -3.09 -11.27 8.12
CA PHE A 120 -3.86 -10.09 7.73
C PHE A 120 -5.35 -10.45 7.74
N ILE A 121 -6.09 -9.89 8.67
CA ILE A 121 -7.53 -10.14 8.84
C ILE A 121 -8.24 -8.79 9.00
N PRO A 122 -8.65 -8.14 7.88
CA PRO A 122 -9.27 -6.80 7.90
C PRO A 122 -10.47 -6.69 8.84
N VAL A 123 -11.21 -7.78 8.99
CA VAL A 123 -12.33 -7.92 9.92
C VAL A 123 -12.22 -9.28 10.60
N LEU A 124 -11.78 -9.29 11.86
CA LEU A 124 -11.64 -10.49 12.69
C LEU A 124 -12.96 -10.77 13.43
N PRO A 125 -13.62 -11.93 13.19
CA PRO A 125 -14.83 -12.30 13.92
C PRO A 125 -14.58 -12.42 15.42
N ALA A 126 -15.56 -12.02 16.24
CA ALA A 126 -15.45 -12.07 17.71
C ALA A 126 -15.25 -13.50 18.28
N SER A 127 -15.67 -14.52 17.54
CA SER A 127 -15.44 -15.94 17.87
C SER A 127 -13.98 -16.36 17.72
N MET A 128 -13.18 -15.63 16.94
CA MET A 128 -11.76 -15.92 16.66
C MET A 128 -10.81 -14.87 17.26
N ILE A 129 -11.29 -14.06 18.21
CA ILE A 129 -10.51 -12.96 18.78
C ILE A 129 -9.19 -13.41 19.41
N ASP A 130 -9.11 -14.67 19.87
CA ASP A 130 -7.90 -15.26 20.49
C ASP A 130 -6.68 -15.25 19.55
N ILE A 131 -6.88 -15.08 18.23
CA ILE A 131 -5.79 -14.86 17.25
C ILE A 131 -4.89 -13.68 17.64
N VAL A 132 -5.42 -12.66 18.33
CA VAL A 132 -4.62 -11.49 18.76
C VAL A 132 -3.57 -11.83 19.82
N CYS A 133 -3.62 -13.02 20.42
CA CYS A 133 -2.61 -13.53 21.34
C CYS A 133 -1.42 -14.19 20.60
N CYS A 134 -1.46 -14.26 19.26
CA CYS A 134 -0.35 -14.83 18.49
C CYS A 134 0.94 -14.02 18.70
N PRO A 135 2.10 -14.69 18.91
CA PRO A 135 3.37 -13.99 19.07
C PRO A 135 3.93 -13.43 17.76
N THR A 136 3.40 -13.85 16.61
CA THR A 136 3.87 -13.37 15.30
C THR A 136 3.25 -12.01 14.96
N PRO A 137 3.87 -11.24 14.06
CA PRO A 137 3.27 -10.03 13.52
C PRO A 137 1.87 -10.30 12.94
N PHE A 138 1.00 -9.30 13.01
CA PHE A 138 -0.31 -9.34 12.38
C PHE A 138 -0.85 -7.94 12.16
N LEU A 139 -1.77 -7.81 11.21
CA LEU A 139 -2.66 -6.66 11.09
C LEU A 139 -4.10 -7.17 11.09
N VAL A 140 -4.87 -6.81 12.13
CA VAL A 140 -6.26 -7.23 12.27
C VAL A 140 -7.20 -6.07 12.57
N GLY A 141 -8.45 -6.18 12.13
CA GLY A 141 -9.51 -5.23 12.46
C GLY A 141 -10.56 -5.85 13.37
N LEU A 142 -10.94 -5.15 14.44
CA LEU A 142 -11.94 -5.57 15.42
C LEU A 142 -13.06 -4.54 15.51
N LEU A 143 -14.30 -5.02 15.62
CA LEU A 143 -15.41 -4.15 15.98
C LEU A 143 -15.22 -3.64 17.41
N SER A 144 -15.60 -2.39 17.68
CA SER A 144 -15.56 -1.81 19.04
C SER A 144 -16.33 -2.65 20.07
N SER A 145 -17.38 -3.35 19.64
CA SER A 145 -18.15 -4.29 20.47
C SER A 145 -17.33 -5.47 20.98
N SER A 146 -16.19 -5.80 20.35
CA SER A 146 -15.27 -6.85 20.76
C SER A 146 -14.24 -6.38 21.81
N LEU A 147 -14.16 -5.06 22.09
CA LEU A 147 -13.18 -4.52 23.05
C LEU A 147 -13.29 -5.09 24.47
N PRO A 148 -14.49 -5.34 25.06
CA PRO A 148 -14.58 -5.94 26.39
C PRO A 148 -13.90 -7.31 26.45
N LYS A 149 -14.17 -8.17 25.46
CA LYS A 149 -13.53 -9.49 25.35
C LYS A 149 -12.02 -9.38 25.12
N LEU A 150 -11.58 -8.42 24.31
CA LEU A 150 -10.15 -8.19 24.07
C LEU A 150 -9.37 -7.84 25.35
N LYS A 151 -9.99 -7.13 26.30
CA LYS A 151 -9.36 -6.76 27.57
C LYS A 151 -9.11 -7.95 28.49
N GLU A 152 -9.84 -9.05 28.30
CA GLU A 152 -9.68 -10.29 29.08
C GLU A 152 -8.53 -11.16 28.53
N LEU A 153 -8.02 -10.85 27.34
CA LEU A 153 -6.97 -11.62 26.69
C LEU A 153 -5.57 -11.07 27.02
N PRO A 154 -4.55 -11.94 27.12
CA PRO A 154 -3.15 -11.55 27.33
C PRO A 154 -2.54 -11.02 26.02
N VAL A 155 -3.03 -9.88 25.54
CA VAL A 155 -2.49 -9.24 24.33
C VAL A 155 -1.20 -8.53 24.71
N GLU A 156 -0.06 -9.03 24.23
CA GLU A 156 1.26 -8.44 24.45
C GLU A 156 1.66 -7.57 23.24
N GLU A 157 2.33 -6.44 23.53
CA GLU A 157 3.00 -5.53 22.58
C GLU A 157 2.32 -5.39 21.19
N ALA A 158 1.06 -4.94 21.20
CA ALA A 158 0.31 -4.62 20.01
C ALA A 158 -0.09 -3.13 19.99
N LEU A 159 0.15 -2.47 18.86
CA LEU A 159 -0.33 -1.12 18.60
C LEU A 159 -1.84 -1.20 18.34
N MET A 160 -2.64 -0.56 19.19
CA MET A 160 -4.10 -0.55 19.05
C MET A 160 -4.59 0.84 18.64
N VAL A 161 -5.29 0.92 17.51
CA VAL A 161 -5.73 2.18 16.91
C VAL A 161 -7.24 2.23 16.83
N ASN A 162 -7.85 3.28 17.38
CA ASN A 162 -9.27 3.58 17.18
C ASN A 162 -9.42 4.46 15.93
N LEU A 163 -9.98 3.89 14.86
CA LEU A 163 -10.23 4.58 13.60
C LEU A 163 -11.41 5.56 13.66
N GLY A 164 -12.30 5.44 14.65
CA GLY A 164 -13.42 6.37 14.83
C GLY A 164 -13.05 7.66 15.57
N SER A 165 -11.86 7.73 16.19
CA SER A 165 -11.45 8.87 17.02
C SER A 165 -10.00 9.31 16.82
N ASP A 166 -9.31 8.85 15.77
CA ASP A 166 -7.90 9.13 15.48
C ASP A 166 -6.96 8.96 16.71
N ARG A 167 -7.17 7.91 17.51
CA ARG A 167 -6.49 7.74 18.81
C ARG A 167 -5.90 6.36 18.97
N PHE A 168 -4.69 6.30 19.51
CA PHE A 168 -4.14 5.05 20.03
C PHE A 168 -4.82 4.66 21.35
N ILE A 169 -5.42 3.48 21.37
CA ILE A 169 -5.92 2.84 22.59
C ILE A 169 -4.73 2.29 23.39
N ARG A 170 -3.71 1.81 22.69
CA ARG A 170 -2.44 1.30 23.23
C ARG A 170 -1.33 1.62 22.25
N GLN A 171 -0.20 2.09 22.76
CA GLN A 171 1.02 2.45 22.01
C GLN A 171 2.26 1.88 22.72
N MET A 172 3.37 1.80 22.01
CA MET A 172 4.68 1.30 22.46
C MET A 172 5.66 2.43 22.82
N ASP A 173 5.23 3.69 22.68
CA ASP A 173 5.94 4.93 23.04
C ASP A 173 7.23 5.21 22.25
N ASP A 174 7.48 4.46 21.18
CA ASP A 174 8.63 4.62 20.29
C ASP A 174 8.24 4.85 18.81
N GLU A 175 6.94 4.96 18.51
CA GLU A 175 6.40 5.09 17.14
C GLU A 175 6.99 6.30 16.39
N ASP A 176 7.23 7.41 17.10
CA ASP A 176 7.84 8.63 16.54
C ASP A 176 9.33 8.45 16.17
N THR A 177 9.97 7.36 16.60
CA THR A 177 11.40 7.11 16.38
C THR A 177 11.69 6.01 15.36
N LEU A 178 10.68 5.27 14.91
CA LEU A 178 10.81 4.14 13.98
C LEU A 178 11.34 4.57 12.60
N LEU A 179 10.90 5.75 12.15
CA LEU A 179 11.38 6.35 10.91
C LEU A 179 12.34 7.53 11.19
N PRO A 180 13.37 7.73 10.35
CA PRO A 180 14.17 8.93 10.37
C PRO A 180 13.31 10.20 10.25
N ARG A 181 13.49 11.17 11.16
CA ARG A 181 12.70 12.42 11.21
C ARG A 181 12.57 13.16 9.87
N LYS A 182 13.62 13.14 9.04
CA LYS A 182 13.58 13.75 7.71
C LYS A 182 12.61 13.04 6.75
N LEU A 183 12.53 11.70 6.84
CA LEU A 183 11.59 10.90 6.06
C LEU A 183 10.15 11.12 6.54
N GLN A 184 9.95 11.16 7.86
CA GLN A 184 8.65 11.47 8.45
C GLN A 184 8.16 12.85 8.00
N ALA A 185 8.96 13.89 8.19
CA ALA A 185 8.58 15.26 7.80
C ALA A 185 8.31 15.39 6.29
N ALA A 186 9.07 14.66 5.45
CA ALA A 186 8.82 14.63 4.02
C ALA A 186 7.46 13.97 3.70
N LEU A 187 7.14 12.83 4.33
CA LEU A 187 5.84 12.16 4.19
C LEU A 187 4.68 13.00 4.75
N GLU A 188 4.88 13.71 5.87
CA GLU A 188 3.84 14.58 6.44
C GLU A 188 3.49 15.68 5.45
N GLN A 189 4.52 16.40 4.99
CA GLN A 189 4.35 17.49 4.05
C GLN A 189 3.80 17.02 2.69
N ALA A 190 4.13 15.80 2.26
CA ALA A 190 3.55 15.14 1.11
C ALA A 190 2.04 15.04 1.16
N LEU A 191 1.58 14.46 2.26
CA LEU A 191 0.21 14.02 2.43
C LEU A 191 -0.69 15.17 2.89
N GLU A 192 -0.11 16.22 3.46
CA GLU A 192 -0.82 17.48 3.74
C GLU A 192 -1.12 18.25 2.45
N ARG A 193 -0.20 18.28 1.48
CA ARG A 193 -0.39 18.97 0.19
C ARG A 193 -1.27 18.23 -0.82
N LYS A 194 -1.69 17.00 -0.53
CA LYS A 194 -2.43 16.16 -1.49
C LYS A 194 -3.72 16.83 -2.00
N ASN A 195 -4.42 17.57 -1.14
CA ASN A 195 -5.68 18.24 -1.52
C ASN A 195 -5.45 19.43 -2.46
N GLU A 196 -4.33 20.15 -2.29
CA GLU A 196 -3.95 21.27 -3.16
C GLU A 196 -3.64 20.77 -4.58
N LEU A 197 -2.94 19.63 -4.68
CA LEU A 197 -2.59 19.00 -5.96
C LEU A 197 -3.82 18.52 -6.73
N ILE A 198 -4.80 17.92 -6.04
CA ILE A 198 -6.07 17.50 -6.66
C ILE A 198 -6.83 18.72 -7.22
N SER A 199 -6.83 19.84 -6.49
CA SER A 199 -7.55 21.05 -6.90
C SER A 199 -6.89 21.85 -8.04
N GLN A 200 -5.59 21.66 -8.28
CA GLN A 200 -4.86 22.39 -9.33
C GLN A 200 -4.91 21.69 -10.69
N ASP A 201 -4.98 20.36 -10.72
CA ASP A 201 -4.97 19.57 -11.97
C ASP A 201 -6.39 19.31 -12.54
N SER A 202 -7.45 19.70 -11.83
CA SER A 202 -8.85 19.57 -12.31
C SER A 202 -9.21 20.47 -13.50
N ASP A 203 -8.34 21.41 -13.88
CA ASP A 203 -8.50 22.26 -15.07
C ASP A 203 -7.92 21.62 -16.36
N SER A 204 -7.40 20.39 -16.27
CA SER A 204 -6.93 19.61 -17.43
C SER A 204 -7.86 18.44 -17.74
N ASP A 205 -8.44 18.40 -18.94
CA ASP A 205 -9.37 17.36 -19.44
C ASP A 205 -8.72 15.96 -19.60
N SER A 206 -7.65 15.61 -18.87
CA SER A 206 -7.02 14.28 -18.96
C SER A 206 -7.64 13.31 -17.97
N ASP A 207 -8.18 12.22 -18.50
CA ASP A 207 -8.80 11.08 -17.82
C ASP A 207 -7.73 10.19 -17.12
N ASP A 208 -6.70 10.81 -16.53
CA ASP A 208 -5.56 10.14 -15.92
C ASP A 208 -5.91 9.67 -14.51
N GLU A 209 -5.98 8.34 -14.34
CA GLU A 209 -6.17 7.63 -13.06
C GLU A 209 -5.13 8.04 -11.99
N CYS A 210 -4.02 8.65 -12.41
CA CYS A 210 -2.96 9.25 -11.59
C CYS A 210 -3.43 10.48 -10.79
N ASN A 211 -4.43 11.21 -11.29
CA ASN A 211 -4.96 12.44 -10.67
C ASN A 211 -5.99 12.16 -9.57
N THR A 212 -6.30 10.88 -9.32
CA THR A 212 -7.13 10.47 -8.19
C THR A 212 -6.36 10.60 -6.88
N LEU A 213 -7.07 10.87 -5.78
CA LEU A 213 -6.49 10.83 -4.43
C LEU A 213 -5.68 9.54 -4.21
N ASN A 214 -6.18 8.42 -4.72
CA ASN A 214 -5.50 7.13 -4.59
C ASN A 214 -4.18 7.05 -5.35
N GLY A 215 -4.15 7.55 -6.59
CA GLY A 215 -2.94 7.66 -7.39
C GLY A 215 -1.87 8.51 -6.71
N LEU A 216 -2.25 9.70 -6.23
CA LEU A 216 -1.35 10.64 -5.55
C LEU A 216 -0.77 10.05 -4.26
N VAL A 217 -1.62 9.45 -3.42
CA VAL A 217 -1.15 8.83 -2.16
C VAL A 217 -0.23 7.66 -2.46
N SER A 218 -0.58 6.80 -3.42
CA SER A 218 0.29 5.70 -3.88
C SER A 218 1.65 6.22 -4.36
N GLU A 219 1.67 7.32 -5.12
CA GLU A 219 2.90 7.95 -5.61
C GLU A 219 3.84 8.39 -4.48
N VAL A 220 3.29 9.03 -3.45
CA VAL A 220 4.06 9.51 -2.29
C VAL A 220 4.83 8.35 -1.64
N PHE A 221 4.18 7.23 -1.41
CA PHE A 221 4.79 6.08 -0.76
C PHE A 221 5.70 5.29 -1.70
N ILE A 222 5.38 5.17 -2.99
CA ILE A 222 6.31 4.64 -4.00
C ILE A 222 7.60 5.44 -4.00
N ARG A 223 7.51 6.78 -4.00
CA ARG A 223 8.67 7.66 -4.00
C ARG A 223 9.50 7.50 -2.72
N PHE A 224 8.86 7.35 -1.56
CA PHE A 224 9.55 7.00 -0.32
C PHE A 224 10.40 5.73 -0.47
N PHE A 225 9.86 4.66 -1.08
CA PHE A 225 10.63 3.44 -1.32
C PHE A 225 11.66 3.57 -2.44
N VAL A 226 11.38 4.31 -3.50
CA VAL A 226 12.37 4.58 -4.55
C VAL A 226 13.58 5.28 -3.94
N GLU A 227 13.38 6.28 -3.10
CA GLU A 227 14.48 7.02 -2.46
C GLU A 227 15.19 6.17 -1.39
N THR A 228 14.49 5.33 -0.63
CA THR A 228 15.11 4.55 0.47
C THR A 228 15.74 3.23 0.04
N VAL A 229 15.14 2.54 -0.94
CA VAL A 229 15.55 1.18 -1.35
C VAL A 229 15.73 1.01 -2.86
N GLY A 230 15.45 2.03 -3.69
CA GLY A 230 15.51 1.92 -5.15
C GLY A 230 16.87 1.50 -5.72
N HIS A 231 17.97 1.74 -5.00
CA HIS A 231 19.32 1.31 -5.39
C HIS A 231 19.60 -0.18 -5.17
N TYR A 232 18.65 -0.96 -4.64
CA TYR A 232 18.88 -2.38 -4.33
C TYR A 232 19.46 -3.16 -5.53
N SER A 233 19.05 -2.81 -6.74
CA SER A 233 19.46 -3.50 -7.98
C SER A 233 20.96 -3.41 -8.24
N LEU A 234 21.62 -2.35 -7.76
CA LEU A 234 23.07 -2.16 -7.86
C LEU A 234 23.85 -3.14 -6.97
N PHE A 235 23.18 -3.75 -5.99
CA PHE A 235 23.75 -4.68 -5.02
C PHE A 235 23.29 -6.11 -5.25
N LEU A 236 22.62 -6.40 -6.38
CA LEU A 236 22.35 -7.76 -6.83
C LEU A 236 23.48 -8.22 -7.74
N THR A 237 24.40 -9.01 -7.21
CA THR A 237 25.54 -9.55 -7.97
C THR A 237 25.26 -10.95 -8.46
N GLN A 238 25.79 -11.30 -9.64
CA GLN A 238 25.69 -12.64 -10.19
C GLN A 238 26.97 -13.42 -9.89
N SER A 239 26.81 -14.59 -9.28
CA SER A 239 27.86 -15.58 -9.05
C SER A 239 28.29 -16.24 -10.36
N GLU A 240 29.47 -16.87 -10.37
CA GLU A 240 29.98 -17.67 -11.50
C GLU A 240 29.01 -18.78 -11.93
N LYS A 241 28.18 -19.27 -10.99
CA LYS A 241 27.14 -20.29 -11.24
C LYS A 241 25.84 -19.71 -11.82
N GLY A 242 25.78 -18.41 -12.08
CA GLY A 242 24.59 -17.71 -12.59
C GLY A 242 23.57 -17.32 -11.52
N GLU A 243 23.79 -17.68 -10.27
CA GLU A 243 22.94 -17.33 -9.12
C GLU A 243 23.08 -15.84 -8.77
N ARG A 244 21.96 -15.16 -8.54
CA ARG A 244 21.96 -13.77 -8.06
C ARG A 244 21.95 -13.75 -6.54
N ALA A 245 22.79 -12.93 -5.95
CA ALA A 245 22.89 -12.75 -4.51
C ALA A 245 22.92 -11.26 -4.16
N PHE A 246 22.10 -10.89 -3.17
CA PHE A 246 22.01 -9.52 -2.67
C PHE A 246 23.10 -9.20 -1.63
N GLN A 247 23.89 -8.16 -1.90
CA GLN A 247 24.95 -7.68 -1.02
C GLN A 247 24.41 -6.75 0.07
N ARG A 248 23.78 -7.35 1.08
CA ARG A 248 23.11 -6.68 2.22
C ARG A 248 23.94 -5.53 2.83
N GLU A 249 25.18 -5.81 3.21
CA GLU A 249 26.04 -4.84 3.89
C GLU A 249 26.49 -3.69 2.99
N ALA A 250 26.80 -3.99 1.72
CA ALA A 250 27.20 -2.98 0.75
C ALA A 250 26.02 -2.04 0.44
N PHE A 251 24.81 -2.59 0.25
CA PHE A 251 23.59 -1.82 0.04
C PHE A 251 23.35 -0.82 1.18
N ARG A 252 23.42 -1.29 2.44
CA ARG A 252 23.27 -0.42 3.61
C ARG A 252 24.35 0.65 3.68
N LYS A 253 25.63 0.27 3.52
CA LYS A 253 26.77 1.19 3.66
C LYS A 253 26.83 2.24 2.56
N SER A 254 26.22 1.98 1.41
CA SER A 254 26.15 2.94 0.31
C SER A 254 25.36 4.21 0.65
N VAL A 255 24.42 4.13 1.61
CA VAL A 255 23.62 5.28 2.04
C VAL A 255 24.44 6.21 2.95
N ALA A 256 24.65 7.46 2.54
CA ALA A 256 25.43 8.43 3.30
C ALA A 256 24.83 8.73 4.69
N SER A 257 23.50 8.92 4.75
CA SER A 257 22.78 9.29 5.97
C SER A 257 22.84 8.20 7.04
N LYS A 258 23.38 8.52 8.22
CA LYS A 258 23.48 7.58 9.36
C LYS A 258 22.10 7.16 9.90
N SER A 259 21.12 8.07 9.92
CA SER A 259 19.77 7.74 10.40
C SER A 259 19.05 6.79 9.45
N ILE A 260 19.17 6.99 8.15
CA ILE A 260 18.60 6.09 7.14
C ILE A 260 19.31 4.72 7.21
N ARG A 261 20.64 4.68 7.39
CA ARG A 261 21.36 3.43 7.61
C ARG A 261 20.86 2.64 8.81
N ARG A 262 20.56 3.31 9.93
CA ARG A 262 20.00 2.67 11.12
C ARG A 262 18.59 2.15 10.88
N PHE A 263 17.76 2.90 10.16
CA PHE A 263 16.44 2.42 9.74
C PHE A 263 16.54 1.18 8.85
N LEU A 264 17.37 1.23 7.80
CA LEU A 264 17.59 0.11 6.89
C LEU A 264 18.12 -1.13 7.62
N GLU A 265 19.01 -0.95 8.60
CA GLU A 265 19.50 -2.07 9.43
C GLU A 265 18.38 -2.86 10.10
N VAL A 266 17.32 -2.19 10.59
CA VAL A 266 16.17 -2.86 11.20
C VAL A 266 15.18 -3.32 10.12
N PHE A 267 14.82 -2.45 9.18
CA PHE A 267 13.83 -2.74 8.14
C PHE A 267 14.22 -3.94 7.28
N MET A 268 15.50 -4.09 6.97
CA MET A 268 15.97 -5.19 6.15
C MET A 268 15.92 -6.56 6.87
N GLU A 269 15.69 -6.61 8.20
CA GLU A 269 15.42 -7.87 8.93
C GLU A 269 13.97 -8.35 8.76
N SER A 270 13.08 -7.54 8.17
CA SER A 270 11.69 -7.90 7.93
C SER A 270 11.53 -9.03 6.90
N GLN A 271 10.49 -9.85 7.06
CA GLN A 271 10.08 -10.83 6.06
C GLN A 271 9.64 -10.16 4.75
N MET A 272 9.02 -8.97 4.84
CA MET A 272 8.70 -8.14 3.67
C MET A 272 9.93 -7.86 2.82
N PHE A 273 11.03 -7.40 3.43
CA PHE A 273 12.27 -7.11 2.69
C PHE A 273 12.91 -8.39 2.16
N ALA A 274 12.92 -9.47 2.95
CA ALA A 274 13.44 -10.76 2.51
C ALA A 274 12.70 -11.29 1.27
N GLY A 275 11.36 -11.31 1.30
CA GLY A 275 10.54 -11.72 0.17
C GLY A 275 10.73 -10.82 -1.05
N PHE A 276 10.81 -9.50 -0.85
CA PHE A 276 11.11 -8.55 -1.92
C PHE A 276 12.42 -8.88 -2.65
N ILE A 277 13.49 -9.16 -1.91
CA ILE A 277 14.80 -9.50 -2.50
C ILE A 277 14.76 -10.88 -3.15
N GLN A 278 14.20 -11.88 -2.48
CA GLN A 278 14.11 -13.25 -2.99
C GLN A 278 13.39 -13.31 -4.34
N ASP A 279 12.27 -12.60 -4.48
CA ASP A 279 11.55 -12.50 -5.76
C ASP A 279 12.43 -11.95 -6.89
N ARG A 280 13.36 -11.04 -6.56
CA ARG A 280 14.22 -10.36 -7.54
C ARG A 280 15.48 -11.16 -7.87
N GLU A 281 15.95 -11.97 -6.93
CA GLU A 281 16.99 -12.97 -7.16
C GLU A 281 16.48 -14.08 -8.10
N LEU A 282 15.24 -14.56 -7.88
CA LEU A 282 14.62 -15.63 -8.67
C LEU A 282 14.05 -15.16 -10.02
N ARG A 283 13.84 -13.84 -10.21
CA ARG A 283 13.24 -13.28 -11.43
C ARG A 283 14.05 -13.62 -12.69
N LYS A 284 13.49 -14.54 -13.50
CA LYS A 284 13.98 -14.89 -14.85
C LYS A 284 13.51 -13.91 -15.92
N CYS A 285 12.34 -13.27 -15.74
CA CYS A 285 11.74 -12.36 -16.72
C CYS A 285 12.25 -10.92 -16.55
N ARG A 286 12.46 -10.22 -17.67
CA ARG A 286 12.91 -8.81 -17.72
C ARG A 286 11.79 -7.79 -17.57
N ALA A 287 10.52 -8.22 -17.48
CA ALA A 287 9.40 -7.30 -17.33
C ALA A 287 9.52 -6.54 -16.00
N LYS A 288 9.63 -5.21 -16.10
CA LYS A 288 9.77 -4.30 -14.96
C LYS A 288 8.38 -3.92 -14.45
N GLY A 289 8.16 -4.09 -13.15
CA GLY A 289 6.95 -3.61 -12.49
C GLY A 289 6.98 -2.09 -12.34
N LEU A 290 5.87 -1.52 -11.85
CA LEU A 290 5.76 -0.08 -11.64
C LEU A 290 6.90 0.47 -10.76
N PHE A 291 7.23 -0.21 -9.66
CA PHE A 291 8.34 0.22 -8.80
C PHE A 291 9.66 0.34 -9.58
N GLU A 292 10.03 -0.67 -10.37
CA GLU A 292 11.26 -0.63 -11.16
C GLU A 292 11.22 0.46 -12.24
N GLN A 293 10.06 0.73 -12.85
CA GLN A 293 9.88 1.85 -13.78
C GLN A 293 10.11 3.20 -13.07
N ARG A 294 9.63 3.35 -11.84
CA ARG A 294 9.79 4.58 -11.05
C ARG A 294 11.21 4.78 -10.54
N VAL A 295 11.92 3.70 -10.23
CA VAL A 295 13.36 3.75 -9.94
C VAL A 295 14.13 4.29 -11.16
N GLU A 296 13.77 3.86 -12.37
CA GLU A 296 14.40 4.34 -13.61
C GLU A 296 14.11 5.81 -13.89
N GLN A 297 12.85 6.23 -13.79
CA GLN A 297 12.47 7.64 -13.91
C GLN A 297 13.23 8.52 -12.90
N TYR A 298 13.32 8.08 -11.64
CA TYR A 298 14.07 8.81 -10.62
C TYR A 298 15.57 8.92 -10.95
N LEU A 299 16.19 7.89 -11.54
CA LEU A 299 17.58 7.91 -11.98
C LEU A 299 17.82 8.88 -13.14
N GLU A 300 16.87 8.97 -14.07
CA GLU A 300 16.90 9.92 -15.20
C GLU A 300 16.80 11.37 -14.72
N GLU A 301 15.96 11.65 -13.72
CA GLU A 301 15.78 13.01 -13.16
C GLU A 301 16.99 13.55 -12.39
N LEU A 302 17.95 12.72 -11.99
CA LEU A 302 19.15 13.18 -11.30
C LEU A 302 20.03 13.98 -12.29
N PRO A 303 20.69 15.09 -11.87
CA PRO A 303 21.51 15.89 -12.77
C PRO A 303 22.67 15.05 -13.34
N ASP A 304 22.91 15.16 -14.65
CA ASP A 304 24.01 14.48 -15.33
C ASP A 304 25.35 15.01 -14.84
N THR A 305 26.04 14.17 -14.09
CA THR A 305 27.50 14.22 -13.95
C THR A 305 28.03 12.99 -14.67
N GLU A 306 29.09 13.13 -15.47
CA GLU A 306 29.67 12.17 -16.43
C GLU A 306 30.14 10.80 -15.85
N GLN A 307 29.52 10.28 -14.80
CA GLN A 307 29.95 9.09 -14.07
C GLN A 307 28.79 8.11 -13.80
N SER A 308 29.15 6.83 -13.79
CA SER A 308 28.30 5.64 -13.57
C SER A 308 27.11 5.86 -12.62
N GLY A 309 25.93 5.33 -13.00
CA GLY A 309 24.65 5.52 -12.30
C GLY A 309 24.66 5.21 -10.80
N MET A 310 25.61 4.41 -10.32
CA MET A 310 25.82 4.14 -8.89
C MET A 310 26.22 5.41 -8.12
N ASN A 311 27.15 6.23 -8.62
CA ASN A 311 27.54 7.48 -7.96
C ASN A 311 26.43 8.54 -8.04
N LYS A 312 25.62 8.51 -9.11
CA LYS A 312 24.46 9.40 -9.32
C LYS A 312 23.39 9.17 -8.24
N PHE A 313 22.98 7.92 -8.02
CA PHE A 313 21.97 7.57 -7.02
C PHE A 313 22.44 7.85 -5.58
N LEU A 314 23.67 7.44 -5.23
CA LEU A 314 24.21 7.61 -3.88
C LEU A 314 24.42 9.09 -3.49
N ARG A 315 24.65 9.96 -4.48
CA ARG A 315 24.72 11.42 -4.28
C ARG A 315 23.33 12.07 -4.27
N GLY A 316 22.36 11.54 -5.03
CA GLY A 316 20.93 11.91 -4.93
C GLY A 316 20.35 11.64 -3.54
N LEU A 317 20.72 10.52 -2.92
CA LEU A 317 20.46 10.18 -1.52
C LEU A 317 21.09 11.18 -0.51
N GLY A 318 22.19 11.83 -0.89
CA GLY A 318 22.92 12.78 -0.05
C GLY A 318 22.46 14.24 -0.20
N ASN A 319 21.89 14.60 -1.35
CA ASN A 319 21.27 15.89 -1.58
C ASN A 319 19.79 15.88 -1.14
N LYS A 320 19.25 17.05 -0.81
CA LYS A 320 17.87 17.24 -0.29
C LYS A 320 16.88 16.32 -1.01
N MET A 321 16.21 15.45 -0.24
CA MET A 321 15.15 14.57 -0.73
C MET A 321 14.20 15.36 -1.64
N LYS A 322 14.05 14.90 -2.89
CA LYS A 322 13.34 15.65 -3.93
C LYS A 322 11.83 15.68 -3.73
N PHE A 323 11.31 14.95 -2.74
CA PHE A 323 9.96 15.09 -2.23
C PHE A 323 9.56 16.57 -2.02
N LEU A 324 10.54 17.43 -1.69
CA LEU A 324 10.35 18.85 -1.39
C LEU A 324 10.29 19.79 -2.60
N HIS A 325 10.62 19.35 -3.82
CA HIS A 325 10.75 20.24 -4.98
C HIS A 325 10.12 19.61 -6.23
N LYS A 326 8.79 19.56 -6.29
CA LYS A 326 8.13 19.98 -7.53
C LYS A 326 8.00 21.50 -7.43
N LYS A 327 9.00 22.21 -7.96
CA LYS A 327 8.84 23.62 -8.30
C LYS A 327 8.31 23.61 -9.73
N ASN A 328 7.06 24.03 -9.86
CA ASN A 328 6.35 24.52 -11.04
C ASN A 328 6.49 23.71 -12.32
#